data_AF-M0AD37-F1
#
_entry.id   AF-M0AD37-F1
#
_cell.length_a   1.000
_cell.length_b   1.000
_cell.length_c   1.000
_cell.angle_alpha   90.00
_cell.angle_beta   90.00
_cell.angle_gamma   90.00
#
_symmetry.space_group_name_H-M   'P 1'
#
loop_
_entity.id
_entity.type
_entity.pdbx_description
1 polymer ?
#
loop_
_entity_poly.entity_id
_entity_poly.type
_entity_poly.pdbx_seq_one_letter_code
_entity_poly.pdbx_strand_id
1 'polypeptide(L)'
;MTDHDDVAQRAYHQPDPDRVVVRDLDESEDGMFAIRMPISSTLEARDGDAFDEERLRGWETQINEGTVGVFLDHGMNTDLSMSRYSGTGKLGYYADAEVEQRDDDEFELVADTRIMDPDTLPESTGTLREHLSRIKAQAERDIPIAQSVGWADDTGGRDVPGDSDLLEGSIVGVPSDPEASSHSTGEALARAAVSGRPDADPERLVE
;
A
#
# COMPACT_ATOMS: atom_id res chain seq x y z
N MET A 1 16.85 42.08 1.93
CA MET A 1 16.05 41.55 3.06
C MET A 1 15.30 40.38 2.45
N THR A 2 15.83 39.18 2.66
CA THR A 2 15.28 37.92 2.15
C THR A 2 14.96 37.10 3.38
N ASP A 3 13.69 37.17 3.80
CA ASP A 3 13.16 36.31 4.85
C ASP A 3 13.41 34.86 4.43
N HIS A 4 14.13 34.13 5.28
CA HIS A 4 14.18 32.69 5.22
C HIS A 4 12.98 32.23 6.02
N ASP A 5 11.93 31.77 5.34
CA ASP A 5 10.87 31.03 6.02
C ASP A 5 11.52 29.78 6.62
N ASP A 6 11.50 29.75 7.95
CA ASP A 6 11.91 28.61 8.75
C ASP A 6 11.09 27.38 8.30
N VAL A 7 11.75 26.44 7.60
CA VAL A 7 11.19 25.12 7.35
C VAL A 7 11.07 24.44 8.70
N ALA A 8 9.89 24.56 9.30
CA ALA A 8 9.51 23.82 10.49
C ALA A 8 9.60 22.32 10.16
N GLN A 9 10.69 21.69 10.56
CA GLN A 9 10.82 20.24 10.60
C GLN A 9 9.80 19.74 11.64
N ARG A 10 8.58 19.45 11.18
CA ARG A 10 7.51 18.86 11.99
C ARG A 10 7.99 17.48 12.44
N ALA A 11 7.87 17.20 13.73
CA ALA A 11 8.17 15.89 14.27
C ALA A 11 6.98 14.98 13.95
N TYR A 12 7.17 14.06 13.01
CA TYR A 12 6.18 13.05 12.66
C TYR A 12 6.40 11.81 13.55
N HIS A 13 5.32 11.31 14.13
CA HIS A 13 5.28 10.09 14.93
C HIS A 13 5.44 8.87 14.01
N GLN A 14 5.97 7.75 14.53
CA GLN A 14 6.46 6.61 13.75
C GLN A 14 5.70 5.32 14.09
N PRO A 15 5.39 4.44 13.12
CA PRO A 15 4.93 3.09 13.40
C PRO A 15 5.95 2.31 14.22
N ASP A 16 5.47 1.60 15.25
CA ASP A 16 6.29 0.65 15.98
C ASP A 16 6.64 -0.54 15.06
N PRO A 17 7.94 -0.87 14.84
CA PRO A 17 8.36 -2.00 13.99
C PRO A 17 7.76 -3.35 14.39
N ASP A 18 7.27 -3.51 15.62
CA ASP A 18 6.60 -4.72 16.10
C ASP A 18 5.18 -4.92 15.52
N ARG A 19 4.68 -3.98 14.70
CA ARG A 19 3.33 -4.03 14.10
C ARG A 19 3.23 -4.82 12.80
N VAL A 20 4.35 -5.27 12.22
CA VAL A 20 4.33 -6.06 10.99
C VAL A 20 4.48 -7.54 11.27
N VAL A 21 3.50 -8.31 10.79
CA VAL A 21 3.45 -9.75 11.04
C VAL A 21 3.28 -10.48 9.72
N VAL A 22 4.25 -11.35 9.42
CA VAL A 22 4.13 -12.35 8.36
C VAL A 22 3.50 -13.60 8.95
N ARG A 23 2.42 -14.09 8.32
CA ARG A 23 1.71 -15.28 8.77
C ARG A 23 1.52 -16.25 7.62
N ASP A 24 1.86 -17.51 7.85
CA ASP A 24 1.31 -18.61 7.08
C ASP A 24 -0.16 -18.77 7.49
N LEU A 25 -1.07 -18.76 6.53
CA LEU A 25 -2.49 -18.98 6.79
C LEU A 25 -2.74 -20.49 6.96
N ASP A 26 -3.64 -20.88 7.88
CA ASP A 26 -3.92 -22.29 8.22
C ASP A 26 -4.21 -23.16 6.96
N GLU A 27 -4.06 -24.49 7.11
CA GLU A 27 -4.18 -25.55 6.05
C GLU A 27 -5.44 -25.49 5.14
N SER A 28 -6.42 -24.62 5.44
CA SER A 28 -7.55 -24.35 4.53
C SER A 28 -7.28 -23.30 3.44
N GLU A 29 -6.22 -22.49 3.56
CA GLU A 29 -5.77 -21.48 2.60
C GLU A 29 -4.37 -21.82 2.04
N ASP A 30 -4.18 -23.10 1.70
CA ASP A 30 -2.96 -23.88 1.35
C ASP A 30 -2.06 -23.35 0.21
N GLY A 31 -2.15 -22.08 -0.15
CA GLY A 31 -1.42 -21.47 -1.26
C GLY A 31 -1.08 -20.00 -1.07
N MET A 32 -1.27 -19.44 0.12
CA MET A 32 -1.14 -18.00 0.39
C MET A 32 -0.33 -17.73 1.65
N PHE A 33 0.37 -16.60 1.67
CA PHE A 33 0.94 -16.01 2.88
C PHE A 33 0.38 -14.59 3.06
N ALA A 34 0.35 -14.10 4.30
CA ALA A 34 -0.16 -12.77 4.63
C ALA A 34 0.94 -11.87 5.20
N ILE A 35 0.94 -10.60 4.80
CA ILE A 35 1.72 -9.53 5.43
C ILE A 35 0.72 -8.54 6.03
N ARG A 36 0.67 -8.44 7.36
CA ARG A 36 -0.15 -7.44 8.06
C ARG A 36 0.64 -6.17 8.26
N MET A 37 0.14 -5.03 7.76
CA MET A 37 0.76 -3.72 7.89
C MET A 37 -0.25 -2.59 7.60
N PRO A 38 0.06 -1.33 7.95
CA PRO A 38 -0.72 -0.19 7.47
C PRO A 38 -0.67 -0.10 5.94
N ILE A 39 -1.81 0.22 5.32
CA ILE A 39 -1.94 0.41 3.86
C ILE A 39 -2.34 1.85 3.49
N SER A 40 -2.88 2.62 4.44
CA SER A 40 -3.19 4.04 4.31
C SER A 40 -3.44 4.67 5.69
N SER A 41 -3.42 5.99 5.78
CA SER A 41 -3.60 6.79 7.00
C SER A 41 -4.29 8.12 6.72
N THR A 42 -4.65 8.83 7.79
CA THR A 42 -5.14 10.21 7.73
C THR A 42 -4.02 11.25 7.73
N LEU A 43 -2.76 10.83 7.66
CA LEU A 43 -1.64 11.75 7.52
C LEU A 43 -1.54 12.28 6.08
N GLU A 44 -0.88 13.42 5.95
CA GLU A 44 -0.61 14.02 4.65
C GLU A 44 0.29 13.10 3.81
N ALA A 45 -0.22 12.66 2.66
CA ALA A 45 0.51 11.89 1.69
C ALA A 45 1.52 12.78 0.92
N ARG A 46 2.40 12.15 0.15
CA ARG A 46 3.50 12.83 -0.59
C ARG A 46 3.02 13.87 -1.60
N ASP A 47 1.78 13.76 -2.08
CA ASP A 47 1.13 14.73 -2.97
C ASP A 47 0.53 15.93 -2.23
N GLY A 48 0.50 15.91 -0.89
CA GLY A 48 -0.03 16.97 -0.05
C GLY A 48 -1.50 16.79 0.34
N ASP A 49 -2.13 15.70 -0.08
CA ASP A 49 -3.51 15.39 0.27
C ASP A 49 -3.54 14.41 1.46
N ALA A 50 -4.57 14.55 2.30
CA ALA A 50 -4.82 13.65 3.44
C ALA A 50 -6.23 13.07 3.31
N PHE A 51 -6.38 11.81 3.70
CA PHE A 51 -7.71 11.20 3.83
C PHE A 51 -8.31 11.49 5.21
N ASP A 52 -9.63 11.40 5.30
CA ASP A 52 -10.34 11.46 6.58
C ASP A 52 -10.66 10.06 7.12
N GLU A 53 -11.04 10.00 8.39
CA GLU A 53 -11.41 8.75 9.05
C GLU A 53 -12.60 8.06 8.35
N GLU A 54 -13.57 8.85 7.85
CA GLU A 54 -14.76 8.32 7.17
C GLU A 54 -14.38 7.55 5.90
N ARG A 55 -13.42 8.06 5.13
CA ARG A 55 -12.84 7.38 3.97
C ARG A 55 -12.14 6.09 4.36
N LEU A 56 -11.29 6.11 5.38
CA LEU A 56 -10.59 4.90 5.84
C LEU A 56 -11.58 3.83 6.31
N ARG A 57 -12.63 4.20 7.05
CA ARG A 57 -13.71 3.29 7.47
C ARG A 57 -14.53 2.78 6.29
N GLY A 58 -14.69 3.62 5.26
CA GLY A 58 -15.30 3.21 4.01
C GLY A 58 -14.51 2.09 3.33
N TRP A 59 -13.19 2.24 3.25
CA TRP A 59 -12.29 1.23 2.70
C TRP A 59 -12.17 -0.02 3.57
N GLU A 60 -12.14 0.10 4.90
CA GLU A 60 -12.25 -1.02 5.83
C GLU A 60 -13.48 -1.87 5.51
N THR A 61 -14.64 -1.23 5.32
CA THR A 61 -15.89 -1.91 4.94
C THR A 61 -15.74 -2.60 3.59
N GLN A 62 -15.21 -1.92 2.58
CA GLN A 62 -15.03 -2.49 1.24
C GLN A 62 -14.07 -3.68 1.20
N ILE A 63 -12.99 -3.65 1.98
CA ILE A 63 -12.05 -4.77 2.10
C ILE A 63 -12.71 -5.96 2.79
N ASN A 64 -13.44 -5.73 3.88
CA ASN A 64 -14.05 -6.80 4.66
C ASN A 64 -15.30 -7.41 4.00
N GLU A 65 -16.00 -6.67 3.14
CA GLU A 65 -17.16 -7.16 2.37
C GLU A 65 -16.77 -7.68 0.97
N GLY A 66 -15.57 -7.36 0.49
CA GLY A 66 -15.11 -7.60 -0.87
C GLY A 66 -13.76 -8.29 -0.98
N THR A 67 -13.19 -8.28 -2.18
CA THR A 67 -11.81 -8.74 -2.44
C THR A 67 -11.09 -7.72 -3.30
N VAL A 68 -10.60 -6.66 -2.65
CA VAL A 68 -9.77 -5.62 -3.28
C VAL A 68 -8.45 -6.27 -3.70
N GLY A 69 -8.14 -6.21 -5.00
CA GLY A 69 -6.99 -6.92 -5.57
C GLY A 69 -5.66 -6.25 -5.24
N VAL A 70 -4.63 -7.07 -5.00
CA VAL A 70 -3.26 -6.61 -4.79
C VAL A 70 -2.40 -6.87 -6.04
N PHE A 71 -1.64 -5.87 -6.47
CA PHE A 71 -0.78 -5.89 -7.65
C PHE A 71 0.67 -5.49 -7.32
N LEU A 72 1.55 -5.56 -8.33
CA LEU A 72 2.85 -4.87 -8.31
C LEU A 72 2.76 -3.60 -9.14
N ASP A 73 3.40 -2.54 -8.65
CA ASP A 73 3.63 -1.30 -9.39
C ASP A 73 2.34 -0.70 -9.98
N HIS A 74 1.24 -0.64 -9.21
CA HIS A 74 -0.08 -0.16 -9.69
C HIS A 74 -0.60 -0.93 -10.91
N GLY A 75 -0.34 -2.24 -10.94
CA GLY A 75 -0.70 -3.08 -12.07
C GLY A 75 0.02 -2.71 -13.38
N MET A 76 1.05 -1.86 -13.34
CA MET A 76 1.80 -1.42 -14.52
C MET A 76 2.92 -2.39 -14.92
N ASN A 77 3.14 -3.46 -14.16
CA ASN A 77 4.17 -4.45 -14.43
C ASN A 77 3.79 -5.37 -15.59
N THR A 78 4.05 -4.89 -16.82
CA THR A 78 3.68 -5.59 -18.06
C THR A 78 4.46 -6.89 -18.30
N ASP A 79 5.60 -7.07 -17.64
CA ASP A 79 6.39 -8.32 -17.72
C ASP A 79 5.63 -9.49 -17.08
N LEU A 80 4.77 -9.21 -16.09
CA LEU A 80 3.92 -10.20 -15.44
C LEU A 80 2.52 -10.29 -16.09
N SER A 81 1.97 -9.16 -16.51
CA SER A 81 0.55 -9.04 -16.79
C SER A 81 0.18 -8.87 -18.26
N MET A 82 1.16 -8.64 -19.15
CA MET A 82 1.03 -8.24 -20.57
C MET A 82 0.23 -6.95 -20.83
N SER A 83 -0.53 -6.45 -19.85
CA SER A 83 -1.39 -5.26 -19.90
C SER A 83 -1.56 -4.66 -18.51
N ARG A 84 -1.77 -3.35 -18.44
CA ARG A 84 -2.09 -2.65 -17.19
C ARG A 84 -3.35 -3.24 -16.54
N TYR A 85 -3.31 -3.43 -15.23
CA TYR A 85 -4.41 -3.97 -14.42
C TYR A 85 -5.02 -5.27 -14.95
N SER A 86 -4.23 -6.10 -15.65
CA SER A 86 -4.72 -7.40 -16.10
C SER A 86 -5.11 -8.25 -14.90
N GLY A 87 -6.23 -8.96 -14.99
CA GLY A 87 -6.63 -9.93 -13.97
C GLY A 87 -5.58 -11.01 -13.72
N THR A 88 -4.73 -11.32 -14.71
CA THR A 88 -3.61 -12.25 -14.58
C THR A 88 -2.39 -11.68 -13.86
N GLY A 89 -2.32 -10.36 -13.71
CA GLY A 89 -1.27 -9.67 -12.96
C GLY A 89 -1.59 -9.49 -11.47
N LYS A 90 -2.78 -9.90 -11.02
CA LYS A 90 -3.18 -9.83 -9.61
C LYS A 90 -2.38 -10.88 -8.82
N LEU A 91 -1.70 -10.42 -7.77
CA LEU A 91 -0.92 -11.27 -6.87
C LEU A 91 -1.76 -11.87 -5.74
N GLY A 92 -2.81 -11.17 -5.35
CA GLY A 92 -3.54 -11.45 -4.12
C GLY A 92 -4.67 -10.46 -3.88
N TYR A 93 -5.03 -10.28 -2.61
CA TYR A 93 -6.09 -9.38 -2.18
C TYR A 93 -5.88 -8.90 -0.74
N TYR A 94 -6.50 -7.78 -0.37
CA TYR A 94 -6.58 -7.36 1.03
C TYR A 94 -7.67 -8.10 1.78
N ALA A 95 -7.43 -8.38 3.06
CA ALA A 95 -8.39 -8.98 3.98
C ALA A 95 -8.17 -8.46 5.41
N ASP A 96 -9.10 -8.77 6.32
CA ASP A 96 -8.99 -8.50 7.76
C ASP A 96 -8.58 -7.05 8.08
N ALA A 97 -9.24 -6.11 7.41
CA ALA A 97 -8.96 -4.69 7.55
C ALA A 97 -9.53 -4.15 8.86
N GLU A 98 -8.78 -3.24 9.47
CA GLU A 98 -9.16 -2.54 10.70
C GLU A 98 -8.68 -1.09 10.63
N VAL A 99 -9.56 -0.13 10.97
CA VAL A 99 -9.13 1.25 11.24
C VAL A 99 -8.68 1.37 12.69
N GLU A 100 -7.38 1.56 12.87
CA GLU A 100 -6.75 1.75 14.18
C GLU A 100 -6.54 3.25 14.44
N GLN A 101 -6.86 3.69 15.66
CA GLN A 101 -6.47 5.02 16.13
C GLN A 101 -5.03 4.98 16.66
N ARG A 102 -4.19 5.89 16.18
CA ARG A 102 -2.79 6.03 16.61
C ARG A 102 -2.61 7.10 17.66
N ASP A 103 -3.12 8.29 17.36
CA ASP A 103 -3.04 9.49 18.20
C ASP A 103 -4.40 10.22 18.21
N ASP A 104 -4.46 11.38 18.86
CA ASP A 104 -5.65 12.24 18.85
C ASP A 104 -5.96 12.66 17.40
N ASP A 105 -7.10 12.18 16.87
CA ASP A 105 -7.58 12.43 15.51
C ASP A 105 -6.69 11.90 14.36
N GLU A 106 -5.77 10.96 14.64
CA GLU A 106 -4.93 10.29 13.62
C GLU A 106 -5.24 8.79 13.53
N PHE A 107 -5.56 8.32 12.33
CA PHE A 107 -6.00 6.96 12.07
C PHE A 107 -5.21 6.28 10.95
N GLU A 108 -5.11 4.96 11.03
CA GLU A 108 -4.54 4.12 9.99
C GLU A 108 -5.49 3.01 9.62
N LEU A 109 -5.52 2.68 8.34
CA LEU A 109 -6.11 1.46 7.83
C LEU A 109 -5.03 0.38 7.78
N VAL A 110 -5.14 -0.60 8.66
CA VAL A 110 -4.28 -1.78 8.74
C VAL A 110 -5.00 -2.95 8.08
N ALA A 111 -4.32 -3.71 7.21
CA ALA A 111 -4.92 -4.86 6.55
C ALA A 111 -3.90 -5.98 6.34
N ASP A 112 -4.42 -7.19 6.16
CA ASP A 112 -3.66 -8.33 5.68
C ASP A 112 -3.54 -8.26 4.16
N THR A 113 -2.31 -8.11 3.68
CA THR A 113 -2.00 -8.30 2.26
C THR A 113 -1.80 -9.80 2.02
N ARG A 114 -2.85 -10.49 1.58
CA ARG A 114 -2.81 -11.94 1.30
C ARG A 114 -2.36 -12.18 -0.13
N ILE A 115 -1.22 -12.85 -0.29
CA ILE A 115 -0.56 -13.04 -1.59
C ILE A 115 -0.24 -14.53 -1.81
N MET A 116 -0.25 -14.97 -3.07
CA MET A 116 0.17 -16.33 -3.44
C MET A 116 1.55 -16.69 -2.84
N ASP A 117 1.61 -17.83 -2.14
CA ASP A 117 2.86 -18.35 -1.60
C ASP A 117 3.72 -18.94 -2.73
N PRO A 118 4.92 -18.37 -3.00
CA PRO A 118 5.82 -18.88 -4.04
C PRO A 118 6.18 -20.36 -3.87
N ASP A 119 6.19 -20.89 -2.64
CA ASP A 119 6.56 -22.28 -2.37
C ASP A 119 5.51 -23.28 -2.86
N THR A 120 4.27 -22.83 -3.00
CA THR A 120 3.12 -23.63 -3.46
C THR A 120 2.91 -23.58 -4.98
N LEU A 121 3.57 -22.65 -5.67
CA LEU A 121 3.45 -22.47 -7.12
C LEU A 121 4.39 -23.43 -7.88
N PRO A 122 4.03 -23.97 -9.05
CA PRO A 122 4.96 -24.77 -9.86
C PRO A 122 6.20 -23.97 -10.30
N GLU A 123 7.35 -24.61 -10.47
CA GLU A 123 8.56 -23.97 -11.04
C GLU A 123 8.30 -23.33 -12.42
N SER A 124 7.39 -23.92 -13.20
CA SER A 124 6.97 -23.39 -14.51
C SER A 124 6.29 -22.02 -14.44
N THR A 125 5.94 -21.55 -13.24
CA THR A 125 5.39 -20.20 -13.01
C THR A 125 6.46 -19.11 -13.23
N GLY A 126 7.75 -19.47 -13.21
CA GLY A 126 8.86 -18.60 -13.65
C GLY A 126 8.93 -17.28 -12.88
N THR A 127 9.00 -16.17 -13.63
CA THR A 127 9.21 -14.81 -13.11
C THR A 127 8.24 -14.43 -11.98
N LEU A 128 6.97 -14.82 -12.07
CA LEU A 128 6.00 -14.55 -11.00
C LEU A 128 6.43 -15.19 -9.67
N ARG A 129 6.83 -16.47 -9.70
CA ARG A 129 7.34 -17.17 -8.50
C ARG A 129 8.60 -16.48 -7.96
N GLU A 130 9.49 -15.99 -8.82
CA GLU A 130 10.68 -15.25 -8.40
C GLU A 130 10.34 -13.94 -7.69
N HIS A 131 9.40 -13.15 -8.21
CA HIS A 131 8.96 -11.91 -7.57
C HIS A 131 8.32 -12.17 -6.21
N LEU A 132 7.40 -13.13 -6.14
CA LEU A 132 6.76 -13.55 -4.89
C LEU A 132 7.78 -14.04 -3.85
N SER A 133 8.79 -14.80 -4.30
CA SER A 133 9.89 -15.25 -3.43
C SER A 133 10.70 -14.09 -2.87
N ARG A 134 10.93 -13.02 -3.65
CA ARG A 134 11.63 -11.82 -3.17
C ARG A 134 10.81 -11.06 -2.13
N ILE A 135 9.50 -10.93 -2.36
CA ILE A 135 8.58 -10.25 -1.41
C ILE A 135 8.52 -11.04 -0.10
N LYS A 136 8.28 -12.36 -0.14
CA LYS A 136 8.28 -13.22 1.05
C LYS A 136 9.61 -13.14 1.80
N ALA A 137 10.73 -13.23 1.08
CA ALA A 137 12.07 -13.14 1.66
C ALA A 137 12.40 -11.77 2.27
N GLN A 138 11.85 -10.67 1.73
CA GLN A 138 11.96 -9.33 2.29
C GLN A 138 11.18 -9.25 3.60
N ALA A 139 9.92 -9.70 3.59
CA ALA A 139 9.05 -9.68 4.76
C ALA A 139 9.64 -10.52 5.92
N GLU A 140 10.13 -11.73 5.65
CA GLU A 140 10.76 -12.62 6.65
C GLU A 140 12.09 -12.09 7.24
N ARG A 141 12.70 -11.09 6.59
CA ARG A 141 14.00 -10.52 6.98
C ARG A 141 13.86 -9.09 7.50
N ASP A 142 12.64 -8.65 7.78
CA ASP A 142 12.35 -7.30 8.25
C ASP A 142 12.92 -6.23 7.28
N ILE A 143 12.87 -6.52 5.97
CA ILE A 143 13.19 -5.55 4.93
C ILE A 143 11.92 -4.75 4.65
N PRO A 144 11.97 -3.39 4.67
CA PRO A 144 10.81 -2.54 4.41
C PRO A 144 10.11 -2.87 3.09
N ILE A 145 8.81 -3.11 3.19
CA ILE A 145 7.84 -3.21 2.09
C ILE A 145 6.96 -1.98 2.18
N ALA A 146 6.57 -1.42 1.03
CA ALA A 146 5.67 -0.29 0.98
C ALA A 146 4.43 -0.64 0.17
N GLN A 147 3.31 -0.08 0.59
CA GLN A 147 2.00 -0.23 -0.01
C GLN A 147 1.54 1.10 -0.59
N SER A 148 0.67 1.02 -1.57
CA SER A 148 -0.04 2.16 -2.13
C SER A 148 -1.43 1.69 -2.52
N VAL A 149 -2.38 2.61 -2.51
CA VAL A 149 -3.78 2.33 -2.84
C VAL A 149 -4.20 3.16 -4.03
N GLY A 150 -5.05 2.59 -4.88
CA GLY A 150 -5.72 3.30 -5.96
C GLY A 150 -7.22 3.34 -5.69
N TRP A 151 -7.82 4.51 -5.84
CA TRP A 151 -9.24 4.75 -5.56
C TRP A 151 -9.92 5.56 -6.67
N ALA A 152 -11.24 5.59 -6.66
CA ALA A 152 -12.05 6.49 -7.50
C ALA A 152 -13.01 7.32 -6.64
N ASP A 153 -12.91 8.63 -6.74
CA ASP A 153 -13.88 9.58 -6.16
C ASP A 153 -15.14 9.74 -7.05
N ASP A 154 -15.02 9.53 -8.37
CA ASP A 154 -16.19 9.48 -9.27
C ASP A 154 -16.76 8.07 -9.33
N THR A 155 -17.67 7.79 -8.41
CA THR A 155 -18.27 6.46 -8.23
C THR A 155 -19.42 6.22 -9.23
N GLY A 156 -19.72 7.20 -10.09
CA GLY A 156 -20.83 7.13 -11.05
C GLY A 156 -22.21 7.21 -10.38
N GLY A 157 -22.32 7.92 -9.25
CA GLY A 157 -23.58 8.10 -8.51
C GLY A 157 -23.97 6.90 -7.64
N ARG A 158 -23.01 6.00 -7.36
CA ARG A 158 -23.18 4.96 -6.36
C ARG A 158 -22.94 5.54 -4.97
N ASP A 159 -23.81 5.16 -4.04
CA ASP A 159 -23.61 5.41 -2.62
C ASP A 159 -22.58 4.40 -2.12
N VAL A 160 -21.34 4.85 -1.93
CA VAL A 160 -20.21 4.00 -1.51
C VAL A 160 -19.70 4.48 -0.15
N PRO A 161 -19.34 3.56 0.76
CA PRO A 161 -18.79 3.95 2.05
C PRO A 161 -17.55 4.85 1.91
N GLY A 162 -17.51 5.97 2.63
CA GLY A 162 -16.37 6.90 2.58
C GLY A 162 -16.25 7.71 1.28
N ASP A 163 -17.34 7.81 0.52
CA ASP A 163 -17.45 8.58 -0.73
C ASP A 163 -16.35 8.27 -1.78
N SER A 164 -15.77 7.06 -1.74
CA SER A 164 -14.82 6.59 -2.74
C SER A 164 -14.83 5.07 -2.89
N ASP A 165 -14.57 4.56 -4.09
CA ASP A 165 -14.32 3.13 -4.30
C ASP A 165 -12.82 2.84 -4.19
N LEU A 166 -12.44 1.92 -3.32
CA LEU A 166 -11.09 1.36 -3.30
C LEU A 166 -10.95 0.36 -4.46
N LEU A 167 -10.09 0.68 -5.42
CA LEU A 167 -9.94 -0.09 -6.65
C LEU A 167 -8.86 -1.18 -6.53
N GLU A 168 -7.76 -0.85 -5.86
CA GLU A 168 -6.57 -1.69 -5.81
C GLU A 168 -5.65 -1.37 -4.65
N GLY A 169 -4.86 -2.37 -4.28
CA GLY A 169 -3.65 -2.22 -3.50
C GLY A 169 -2.41 -2.62 -4.29
N SER A 170 -1.28 -2.00 -4.01
CA SER A 170 -0.04 -2.29 -4.72
C SER A 170 1.17 -2.30 -3.80
N ILE A 171 2.00 -3.34 -3.95
CA ILE A 171 3.36 -3.31 -3.43
C ILE A 171 4.21 -2.41 -4.34
N VAL A 172 4.84 -1.41 -3.74
CA VAL A 172 5.63 -0.38 -4.42
C VAL A 172 6.99 -0.17 -3.75
N GLY A 173 7.92 0.45 -4.48
CA GLY A 173 9.24 0.80 -3.92
C GLY A 173 9.22 2.06 -3.04
N VAL A 174 8.26 2.96 -3.26
CA VAL A 174 8.08 4.21 -2.52
C VAL A 174 6.58 4.46 -2.38
N PRO A 175 6.02 4.52 -1.16
CA PRO A 175 4.59 4.75 -0.98
C PRO A 175 4.25 6.23 -1.21
N SER A 176 2.98 6.53 -1.52
CA SER A 176 2.48 7.91 -1.45
C SER A 176 2.30 8.33 0.00
N ASP A 177 1.65 7.47 0.79
CA ASP A 177 1.48 7.62 2.22
C ASP A 177 2.71 7.10 2.97
N PRO A 178 3.44 7.94 3.74
CA PRO A 178 4.63 7.50 4.46
C PRO A 178 4.35 6.41 5.51
N GLU A 179 3.12 6.34 6.04
CA GLU A 179 2.72 5.34 7.04
C GLU A 179 2.39 3.98 6.41
N ALA A 180 2.13 3.94 5.10
CA ALA A 180 1.87 2.70 4.35
C ALA A 180 3.16 1.90 4.07
N SER A 181 4.06 1.79 5.05
CA SER A 181 5.30 1.00 4.97
C SER A 181 5.48 0.11 6.19
N SER A 182 6.04 -1.09 5.95
CA SER A 182 6.26 -2.09 6.98
C SER A 182 7.38 -1.75 7.96
N HIS A 183 8.14 -0.68 7.67
CA HIS A 183 9.18 -0.14 8.52
C HIS A 183 9.32 1.37 8.28
N SER A 184 9.88 2.08 9.25
CA SER A 184 10.16 3.53 9.27
C SER A 184 11.11 4.05 8.17
N THR A 185 11.48 3.24 7.17
CA THR A 185 12.36 3.63 6.06
C THR A 185 11.60 4.28 4.90
N GLY A 186 10.26 4.15 4.85
CA GLY A 186 9.40 4.72 3.81
C GLY A 186 9.60 6.24 3.63
N GLU A 187 9.74 6.98 4.72
CA GLU A 187 9.89 8.44 4.72
C GLU A 187 11.25 8.91 4.13
N ALA A 188 12.35 8.23 4.47
CA ALA A 188 13.67 8.53 3.92
C ALA A 188 13.74 8.20 2.41
N LEU A 189 13.10 7.10 1.99
CA LEU A 189 12.96 6.71 0.58
C LEU A 189 12.06 7.68 -0.19
N ALA A 190 10.93 8.11 0.38
CA ALA A 190 10.02 9.09 -0.22
C ALA A 190 10.70 10.45 -0.41
N ARG A 191 11.39 10.96 0.62
CA ARG A 191 12.21 12.18 0.49
C ARG A 191 13.31 12.04 -0.55
N ALA A 192 14.03 10.92 -0.57
CA ALA A 192 15.07 10.66 -1.56
C ALA A 192 14.51 10.64 -2.99
N ALA A 193 13.34 10.02 -3.20
CA ALA A 193 12.67 9.95 -4.50
C ALA A 193 12.22 11.31 -5.03
N VAL A 194 11.76 12.22 -4.15
CA VAL A 194 11.40 13.61 -4.51
C VAL A 194 12.65 14.43 -4.81
N SER A 195 13.67 14.36 -3.95
CA SER A 195 14.93 15.13 -4.11
C SER A 195 15.76 14.74 -5.34
N GLY A 196 15.54 13.54 -5.89
CA GLY A 196 16.21 13.04 -7.08
C GLY A 196 15.61 13.49 -8.43
N ARG A 197 14.51 14.25 -8.45
CA ARG A 197 13.84 14.70 -9.69
C ARG A 197 13.93 16.22 -9.89
N PRO A 198 14.94 16.72 -10.62
CA PRO A 198 15.13 18.16 -10.81
C PRO A 198 14.06 18.85 -11.71
N ASP A 199 13.19 18.12 -12.40
CA ASP A 199 12.20 18.66 -13.36
C ASP A 199 10.78 18.07 -13.22
N ALA A 200 10.35 17.66 -12.02
CA ALA A 200 8.98 17.15 -11.84
C ALA A 200 7.95 18.29 -11.88
N ASP A 201 7.16 18.34 -12.95
CA ASP A 201 5.96 19.19 -13.11
C ASP A 201 4.76 18.52 -12.39
N PRO A 202 4.24 19.11 -11.30
CA PRO A 202 3.22 18.50 -10.45
C PRO A 202 1.85 18.31 -11.14
N GLU A 203 1.57 18.95 -12.27
CA GLU A 203 0.29 18.81 -12.98
C GLU A 203 0.20 17.55 -13.89
N ARG A 204 1.26 16.71 -13.97
CA ARG A 204 1.30 15.53 -14.86
C ARG A 204 1.45 14.18 -14.16
N LEU A 205 1.44 14.13 -12.84
CA LEU A 205 1.57 12.88 -12.08
C LEU A 205 0.23 12.18 -11.78
N VAL A 206 -0.87 12.78 -12.23
CA VAL A 206 -2.22 12.22 -12.15
C VAL A 206 -2.88 12.35 -13.52
N GLU A 207 -2.81 11.27 -14.30
CA GLU A 207 -3.85 10.87 -15.29
C GLU A 207 -4.08 9.36 -15.13
#